data_AF-A0A1M6CD65-F1
#
_entry.id   AF-A0A1M6CD65-F1
#
_cell.length_a   1.000
_cell.length_b   1.000
_cell.length_c   1.000
_cell.angle_alpha   90.00
_cell.angle_beta   90.00
_cell.angle_gamma   90.00
#
_symmetry.space_group_name_H-M   'P 1'
#
loop_
_entity.id
_entity.type
_entity.pdbx_description
1 polymer ?
#
loop_
_entity_poly.entity_id
_entity_poly.type
_entity_poly.pdbx_seq_one_letter_code
_entity_poly.pdbx_strand_id
1 'polypeptide(L)'
;MELTASEKKVLNGISFNTEEIESGNLRESDTALLNEMRAVENYLTEKYPSFSFEITGCEPKSGTTRTYSEWYFKSAEIDRESAFIAMSEESGDYFTIKDAFFGQLIRAPIKNYLEELLNKATLPVINIEVSFWEYLGEEYGEELSPEKVLTGEIDAGNDFKIFLDDSKLTDKDYRAIMEKIKTCLQSNNISGEVYLVILSSADGDPARDRVFSDSILL
;
A
#
# COMPACT_ATOMS: atom_id res chain seq x y z
N MET A 1 -7.19 -17.16 29.70
CA MET A 1 -6.19 -16.25 29.09
C MET A 1 -6.66 -14.83 29.35
N GLU A 2 -5.80 -13.88 29.68
CA GLU A 2 -6.24 -12.48 29.86
C GLU A 2 -6.30 -11.78 28.50
N LEU A 3 -7.43 -11.11 28.21
CA LEU A 3 -7.66 -10.35 26.99
C LEU A 3 -7.76 -8.86 27.32
N THR A 4 -7.14 -8.02 26.50
CA THR A 4 -7.35 -6.57 26.57
C THR A 4 -8.71 -6.19 25.99
N ALA A 5 -9.18 -4.98 26.30
CA ALA A 5 -10.43 -4.46 25.74
C ALA A 5 -10.40 -4.35 24.21
N SER A 6 -9.23 -4.06 23.62
CA SER A 6 -9.07 -4.01 22.16
C SER A 6 -9.18 -5.40 21.55
N GLU A 7 -8.50 -6.39 22.14
CA GLU A 7 -8.54 -7.77 21.66
C GLU A 7 -9.97 -8.33 21.68
N LYS A 8 -10.72 -8.07 22.76
CA LYS A 8 -12.13 -8.44 22.85
C LYS A 8 -12.98 -7.78 21.77
N LYS A 9 -12.78 -6.49 21.52
CA LYS A 9 -13.52 -5.73 20.49
C LYS A 9 -13.28 -6.33 19.10
N VAL A 10 -12.03 -6.64 18.76
CA VAL A 10 -11.68 -7.25 17.47
C VAL A 10 -12.28 -8.65 17.36
N LEU A 11 -12.08 -9.53 18.35
CA LEU A 11 -12.60 -10.89 18.32
C LEU A 11 -14.13 -10.93 18.25
N ASN A 12 -14.83 -10.08 19.00
CA ASN A 12 -16.30 -9.97 18.94
C ASN A 12 -16.79 -9.44 17.58
N GLY A 13 -15.95 -8.74 16.82
CA GLY A 13 -16.25 -8.32 15.45
C GLY A 13 -16.12 -9.44 14.42
N ILE A 14 -15.39 -10.52 14.74
CA ILE A 14 -15.08 -11.63 13.83
C ILE A 14 -15.91 -12.87 14.18
N SER A 15 -16.07 -13.16 15.47
CA SER A 15 -16.64 -14.39 16.01
C SER A 15 -17.96 -14.13 16.73
N PHE A 16 -18.86 -15.11 16.68
CA PHE A 16 -20.17 -15.06 17.36
C PHE A 16 -20.12 -15.58 18.82
N ASN A 17 -18.93 -15.87 19.36
CA ASN A 17 -18.74 -16.44 20.70
C ASN A 17 -18.58 -15.37 21.79
N THR A 18 -19.49 -14.38 21.82
CA THR A 18 -19.33 -13.17 22.66
C THR A 18 -19.21 -13.47 24.16
N GLU A 19 -19.99 -14.42 24.69
CA GLU A 19 -19.93 -14.77 26.11
C GLU A 19 -18.57 -15.41 26.49
N GLU A 20 -18.05 -16.30 25.63
CA GLU A 20 -16.75 -16.92 25.79
C GLU A 20 -15.61 -15.89 25.69
N ILE A 21 -15.70 -14.95 24.74
CA ILE A 21 -14.72 -13.86 24.58
C ILE A 21 -14.72 -12.94 25.80
N GLU A 22 -15.90 -12.53 26.28
CA GLU A 22 -16.00 -11.64 27.43
C GLU A 22 -15.49 -12.28 28.73
N SER A 23 -15.75 -13.57 28.91
CA SER A 23 -15.27 -14.35 30.07
C SER A 23 -13.82 -14.81 29.96
N GLY A 24 -13.17 -14.66 28.81
CA GLY A 24 -11.79 -15.13 28.55
C GLY A 24 -11.65 -16.64 28.42
N ASN A 25 -12.76 -17.36 28.27
CA ASN A 25 -12.84 -18.81 28.04
C ASN A 25 -12.97 -19.11 26.55
N LEU A 26 -11.99 -18.63 25.78
CA LEU A 26 -11.98 -18.71 24.31
C LEU A 26 -12.11 -20.14 23.79
N ARG A 27 -12.81 -20.27 22.65
CA ARG A 27 -12.76 -21.50 21.86
C ARG A 27 -11.42 -21.61 21.14
N GLU A 28 -11.13 -22.80 20.62
CA GLU A 28 -9.88 -23.07 19.90
C GLU A 28 -9.69 -22.11 18.71
N SER A 29 -10.75 -21.87 17.93
CA SER A 29 -10.73 -20.93 16.80
C SER A 29 -10.45 -19.49 17.23
N ASP A 30 -11.04 -19.03 18.33
CA ASP A 30 -10.83 -17.66 18.83
C ASP A 30 -9.42 -17.53 19.45
N THR A 31 -8.89 -18.62 20.02
CA THR A 31 -7.52 -18.68 20.54
C THR A 31 -6.51 -18.58 19.39
N ALA A 32 -6.75 -19.29 18.29
CA ALA A 32 -5.91 -19.21 17.10
C ALA A 32 -5.89 -17.79 16.50
N LEU A 33 -7.07 -17.16 16.36
CA LEU A 33 -7.18 -15.77 15.89
C LEU A 33 -6.48 -14.78 16.83
N LEU A 34 -6.60 -14.96 18.15
CA LEU A 34 -5.92 -14.11 19.12
C LEU A 34 -4.38 -14.24 19.02
N ASN A 35 -3.87 -15.47 18.87
CA ASN A 35 -2.45 -15.70 18.71
C ASN A 35 -1.92 -15.07 17.42
N GLU A 36 -2.67 -15.20 16.32
CA GLU A 36 -2.35 -14.58 15.04
C GLU A 36 -2.36 -13.05 15.14
N MET A 37 -3.40 -12.48 15.76
CA MET A 37 -3.51 -11.02 15.98
C MET A 37 -2.30 -10.46 16.75
N ARG A 38 -1.93 -11.13 17.86
CA ARG A 38 -0.75 -10.73 18.66
C ARG A 38 0.55 -10.87 17.88
N ALA A 39 0.66 -11.88 17.01
CA ALA A 39 1.82 -12.01 16.13
C ALA A 39 1.91 -10.84 15.13
N VAL A 40 0.78 -10.39 14.58
CA VAL A 40 0.73 -9.20 13.70
C VAL A 40 1.08 -7.92 14.47
N GLU A 41 0.56 -7.73 15.68
CA GLU A 41 0.90 -6.58 16.52
C GLU A 41 2.40 -6.51 16.84
N ASN A 42 2.98 -7.64 17.24
CA ASN A 42 4.41 -7.75 17.51
C ASN A 42 5.23 -7.48 16.26
N TYR A 43 4.87 -8.09 15.13
CA TYR A 43 5.52 -7.89 13.84
C TYR A 43 5.57 -6.41 13.45
N LEU A 44 4.43 -5.71 13.52
CA LEU A 44 4.36 -4.29 13.15
C LEU A 44 5.23 -3.43 14.07
N THR A 45 5.23 -3.74 15.38
CA THR A 45 6.02 -3.01 16.38
C THR A 45 7.52 -3.22 16.19
N GLU A 46 7.95 -4.45 15.88
CA GLU A 46 9.35 -4.77 15.64
C GLU A 46 9.85 -4.18 14.32
N LYS A 47 9.03 -4.25 13.27
CA LYS A 47 9.37 -3.75 11.93
C LYS A 47 9.37 -2.22 11.85
N TYR A 48 8.48 -1.56 12.59
CA TYR A 48 8.29 -0.12 12.60
C TYR A 48 8.32 0.46 14.04
N PRO A 49 9.49 0.47 14.70
CA PRO A 49 9.64 0.87 16.11
C PRO A 49 9.31 2.35 16.41
N SER A 50 9.24 3.21 15.39
CA SER A 50 8.87 4.62 15.52
C SER A 50 7.35 4.86 15.50
N PHE A 51 6.55 3.81 15.30
CA PHE A 51 5.10 3.89 15.15
C PHE A 51 4.37 3.04 16.17
N SER A 52 3.14 3.46 16.47
CA SER A 52 2.24 2.74 17.37
C SER A 52 1.03 2.25 16.57
N PHE A 53 0.75 0.94 16.65
CA PHE A 53 -0.31 0.32 15.86
C PHE A 53 -1.48 -0.18 16.72
N GLU A 54 -2.69 -0.09 16.16
CA GLU A 54 -3.89 -0.71 16.69
C GLU A 54 -4.48 -1.63 15.62
N ILE A 55 -4.67 -2.91 15.94
CA ILE A 55 -5.48 -3.81 15.11
C ILE A 55 -6.95 -3.46 15.32
N THR A 56 -7.67 -3.30 14.21
CA THR A 56 -9.05 -2.82 14.18
C THR A 56 -10.04 -3.86 13.64
N GLY A 57 -9.55 -4.94 13.02
CA GLY A 57 -10.37 -6.00 12.48
C GLY A 57 -9.56 -7.06 11.74
N CYS A 58 -10.25 -8.09 11.26
CA CYS A 58 -9.66 -9.16 10.45
C CYS A 58 -10.69 -9.70 9.46
N GLU A 59 -10.25 -9.98 8.25
CA GLU A 59 -10.89 -10.94 7.35
C GLU A 59 -10.14 -12.28 7.44
N PRO A 60 -10.67 -13.26 8.20
CA PRO A 60 -9.98 -14.53 8.36
C PRO A 60 -9.98 -15.33 7.05
N LYS A 61 -8.92 -16.10 6.83
CA LYS A 61 -8.83 -17.01 5.67
C LYS A 61 -9.91 -18.09 5.65
N SER A 62 -10.43 -18.48 6.83
CA SER A 62 -11.40 -19.55 6.99
C SER A 62 -12.66 -19.29 6.17
N GLY A 63 -13.05 -20.28 5.35
CA GLY A 63 -14.22 -20.14 4.46
C GLY A 63 -13.93 -19.43 3.14
N THR A 64 -12.66 -19.10 2.84
CA THR A 64 -12.21 -18.51 1.58
C THR A 64 -11.21 -19.42 0.86
N THR A 65 -10.82 -19.06 -0.37
CA THR A 65 -9.75 -19.74 -1.12
C THR A 65 -8.35 -19.20 -0.79
N ARG A 66 -8.24 -18.15 0.03
CA ARG A 66 -6.96 -17.53 0.43
C ARG A 66 -6.24 -18.43 1.43
N THR A 67 -4.90 -18.42 1.41
CA THR A 67 -4.06 -19.13 2.39
C THR A 67 -3.67 -18.26 3.58
N TYR A 68 -3.93 -16.96 3.51
CA TYR A 68 -3.62 -15.94 4.51
C TYR A 68 -4.87 -15.22 5.01
N SER A 69 -4.83 -14.73 6.25
CA SER A 69 -5.81 -13.80 6.81
C SER A 69 -5.37 -12.35 6.52
N GLU A 70 -6.32 -11.44 6.38
CA GLU A 70 -6.06 -10.00 6.25
C GLU A 70 -6.40 -9.28 7.54
N TRP A 71 -5.39 -8.70 8.18
CA TRP A 71 -5.52 -7.95 9.43
C TRP A 71 -5.54 -6.45 9.15
N TYR A 72 -6.59 -5.77 9.60
CA TYR A 72 -6.77 -4.33 9.41
C TYR A 72 -6.20 -3.57 10.59
N PHE A 73 -5.35 -2.58 10.34
CA PHE A 73 -4.73 -1.80 11.40
C PHE A 73 -4.63 -0.30 11.10
N LYS A 74 -4.41 0.48 12.15
CA LYS A 74 -4.16 1.93 12.08
C LYS A 74 -2.86 2.25 12.81
N SER A 75 -2.20 3.32 12.38
CA SER A 75 -1.09 3.94 13.11
C SER A 75 -1.59 5.19 13.81
N ALA A 76 -1.21 5.39 15.07
CA ALA A 76 -1.62 6.56 15.86
C ALA A 76 -1.05 7.87 15.30
N GLU A 77 0.07 7.79 14.59
CA GLU A 77 0.80 8.91 14.02
C GLU A 77 0.20 9.39 12.68
N ILE A 78 -0.75 8.64 12.11
CA ILE A 78 -1.25 8.85 10.76
C ILE A 78 -2.77 8.96 10.76
N ASP A 79 -3.25 10.18 10.55
CA ASP A 79 -4.67 10.45 10.41
C ASP A 79 -5.16 10.04 9.01
N ARG A 80 -5.77 8.85 8.94
CA ARG A 80 -6.41 8.33 7.72
C ARG A 80 -7.71 7.60 8.04
N GLU A 81 -8.69 7.72 7.16
CA GLU A 81 -10.00 7.08 7.32
C GLU A 81 -9.89 5.55 7.21
N SER A 82 -9.26 5.06 6.14
CA SER A 82 -9.13 3.62 5.84
C SER A 82 -8.11 2.92 6.76
N ALA A 83 -8.26 1.62 7.00
CA ALA A 83 -7.23 0.82 7.69
C ALA A 83 -6.15 0.35 6.72
N PHE A 84 -4.89 0.22 7.16
CA PHE A 84 -3.85 -0.55 6.47
C PHE A 84 -4.13 -2.04 6.60
N ILE A 85 -3.46 -2.85 5.78
CA ILE A 85 -3.63 -4.31 5.76
C ILE A 85 -2.28 -4.98 5.99
N ALA A 86 -2.27 -6.00 6.86
CA ALA A 86 -1.22 -6.98 6.98
C ALA A 86 -1.77 -8.36 6.61
N MET A 87 -1.06 -9.09 5.76
CA MET A 87 -1.37 -10.48 5.43
C MET A 87 -0.59 -11.39 6.37
N SER A 88 -1.27 -12.36 6.95
CA SER A 88 -0.66 -13.36 7.84
C SER A 88 -0.94 -14.77 7.31
N GLU A 89 0.12 -15.52 7.05
CA GLU A 89 0.06 -16.90 6.58
C GLU A 89 0.73 -17.84 7.60
N GLU A 90 0.08 -18.96 7.91
CA GLU A 90 0.66 -19.97 8.79
C GLU A 90 1.80 -20.69 8.08
N SER A 91 2.96 -20.75 8.74
CA SER A 91 4.17 -21.42 8.28
C SER A 91 4.70 -22.31 9.40
N GLY A 92 4.12 -23.51 9.52
CA GLY A 92 4.40 -24.42 10.63
C GLY A 92 3.90 -23.85 11.96
N ASP A 93 4.81 -23.66 12.92
CA ASP A 93 4.50 -23.13 14.26
C ASP A 93 4.55 -21.58 14.34
N TYR A 94 4.81 -20.91 13.20
CA TYR A 94 4.97 -19.45 13.13
C TYR A 94 4.08 -18.84 12.05
N PHE A 95 3.99 -17.51 12.03
CA PHE A 95 3.30 -16.75 10.98
C PHE A 95 4.31 -16.03 10.09
N THR A 96 4.15 -16.14 8.78
CA THR A 96 4.80 -15.26 7.81
C THR A 96 3.89 -14.07 7.58
N ILE A 97 4.36 -12.87 7.94
CA ILE A 97 3.57 -11.64 7.90
C ILE A 97 4.18 -10.66 6.90
N LYS A 98 3.32 -10.04 6.10
CA LYS A 98 3.66 -8.96 5.16
C LYS A 98 2.66 -7.83 5.29
N ASP A 99 3.07 -6.59 5.10
CA ASP A 99 2.17 -5.44 5.25
C ASP A 99 2.33 -4.39 4.12
N ALA A 100 1.35 -3.49 4.04
CA ALA A 100 1.31 -2.38 3.09
C ALA A 100 1.67 -1.01 3.71
N PHE A 101 2.14 -0.98 4.96
CA PHE A 101 2.51 0.25 5.67
C PHE A 101 3.78 0.89 5.10
N PHE A 102 4.74 0.10 4.61
CA PHE A 102 5.97 0.62 4.00
C PHE A 102 5.70 1.72 2.95
N GLY A 103 4.60 1.58 2.18
CA GLY A 103 4.21 2.54 1.15
C GLY A 103 3.98 3.95 1.72
N GLN A 104 3.55 4.05 2.97
CA GLN A 104 3.38 5.32 3.68
C GLN A 104 4.70 6.05 3.93
N LEU A 105 5.81 5.32 4.08
CA LEU A 105 7.13 5.88 4.34
C LEU A 105 7.78 6.42 3.06
N ILE A 106 7.60 5.71 1.95
CA ILE A 106 8.35 5.95 0.71
C ILE A 106 7.56 6.68 -0.39
N ARG A 107 6.23 6.77 -0.28
CA ARG A 107 5.36 7.37 -1.31
C ARG A 107 5.75 8.82 -1.64
N ALA A 108 5.92 9.66 -0.63
CA ALA A 108 6.25 11.07 -0.84
C ALA A 108 7.65 11.28 -1.44
N PRO A 109 8.73 10.63 -0.93
CA PRO A 109 10.03 10.64 -1.58
C PRO A 109 9.99 10.21 -3.06
N ILE A 110 9.30 9.10 -3.38
CA ILE A 110 9.17 8.63 -4.77
C ILE A 110 8.42 9.63 -5.63
N LYS A 111 7.28 10.14 -5.16
CA LYS A 111 6.49 11.16 -5.86
C LYS A 111 7.34 12.37 -6.21
N ASN A 112 8.05 12.93 -5.23
CA ASN A 112 8.88 14.12 -5.42
C ASN A 112 9.98 13.88 -6.47
N TYR A 113 10.62 12.71 -6.42
CA TYR A 113 11.64 12.34 -7.41
C TYR A 113 11.06 12.25 -8.82
N LEU A 114 9.90 11.59 -8.99
CA LEU A 114 9.22 11.47 -10.28
C LEU A 114 8.79 12.84 -10.82
N GLU A 115 8.25 13.71 -9.97
CA GLU A 115 7.88 15.08 -10.35
C GLU A 115 9.09 15.87 -10.83
N GLU A 116 10.21 15.84 -10.11
CA GLU A 116 11.44 16.51 -10.51
C GLU A 116 11.96 15.98 -11.85
N LEU A 117 11.95 14.66 -12.02
CA LEU A 117 12.43 13.99 -13.23
C LEU A 117 11.60 14.37 -14.46
N LEU A 118 10.28 14.31 -14.37
CA LEU A 118 9.38 14.63 -15.49
C LEU A 118 9.36 16.13 -15.79
N ASN A 119 9.48 16.99 -14.77
CA ASN A 119 9.63 18.43 -14.96
C ASN A 119 10.93 18.78 -15.70
N LYS A 120 12.05 18.10 -15.40
CA LYS A 120 13.30 18.23 -16.16
C LYS A 120 13.15 17.80 -17.62
N ALA A 121 12.25 16.84 -17.88
CA ALA A 121 11.85 16.46 -19.23
C ALA A 121 10.83 17.42 -19.87
N THR A 122 10.56 18.59 -19.26
CA THR A 122 9.63 19.64 -19.74
C THR A 122 8.19 19.14 -19.91
N LEU A 123 7.77 18.18 -19.08
CA LEU A 123 6.39 17.69 -19.06
C LEU A 123 5.57 18.48 -18.04
N PRO A 124 4.37 18.99 -18.41
CA PRO A 124 3.54 19.77 -17.51
C PRO A 124 2.75 18.85 -16.57
N VAL A 125 3.44 18.27 -15.59
CA VAL A 125 2.83 17.39 -14.58
C VAL A 125 1.89 18.18 -13.66
N ILE A 126 0.66 17.69 -13.50
CA ILE A 126 -0.33 18.20 -12.55
C ILE A 126 -0.17 17.48 -11.22
N ASN A 127 -0.12 16.14 -11.26
CA ASN A 127 -0.04 15.29 -10.09
C ASN A 127 0.56 13.93 -10.48
N ILE A 128 1.16 13.27 -9.50
CA ILE A 128 1.55 11.85 -9.56
C ILE A 128 0.97 11.16 -8.34
N GLU A 129 0.20 10.09 -8.56
CA GLU A 129 -0.20 9.15 -7.52
C GLU A 129 0.74 7.96 -7.56
N VAL A 130 1.14 7.48 -6.38
CA VAL A 130 2.09 6.37 -6.23
C VAL A 130 1.43 5.31 -5.35
N SER A 131 1.27 4.13 -5.92
CA SER A 131 0.67 2.92 -5.35
C SER A 131 1.67 1.76 -5.43
N PHE A 132 1.37 0.71 -4.67
CA PHE A 132 2.14 -0.53 -4.62
C PHE A 132 1.15 -1.70 -4.62
N TRP A 133 1.41 -2.72 -5.42
CA TRP A 133 0.57 -3.93 -5.48
C TRP A 133 0.96 -4.96 -4.42
N GLU A 134 2.22 -4.95 -4.00
CA GLU A 134 2.78 -5.97 -3.11
C GLU A 134 2.77 -5.55 -1.64
N TYR A 135 2.76 -6.58 -0.79
CA TYR A 135 3.01 -6.46 0.64
C TYR A 135 4.46 -6.90 0.92
N LEU A 136 5.16 -6.16 1.76
CA LEU A 136 6.57 -6.44 2.07
C LEU A 136 6.73 -7.12 3.43
N GLY A 137 7.67 -8.05 3.53
CA GLY A 137 7.95 -8.85 4.74
C GLY A 137 8.86 -8.15 5.76
N GLU A 138 9.24 -8.89 6.81
CA GLU A 138 10.10 -8.42 7.92
C GLU A 138 11.48 -7.91 7.47
N GLU A 139 11.94 -8.32 6.30
CA GLU A 139 13.23 -7.95 5.73
C GLU A 139 13.33 -6.45 5.33
N TYR A 140 12.21 -5.72 5.35
CA TYR A 140 12.10 -4.31 4.91
C TYR A 140 11.43 -3.41 5.96
N GLY A 141 12.21 -2.85 6.89
CA GLY A 141 11.71 -1.95 7.95
C GLY A 141 11.62 -0.46 7.58
N GLU A 142 11.70 0.42 8.59
CA GLU A 142 11.56 1.88 8.45
C GLU A 142 12.58 2.54 7.51
N GLU A 143 13.80 2.02 7.48
CA GLU A 143 14.90 2.53 6.67
C GLU A 143 14.87 2.01 5.22
N LEU A 144 13.69 1.60 4.74
CA LEU A 144 13.49 1.13 3.38
C LEU A 144 13.90 2.22 2.38
N SER A 145 14.83 1.88 1.48
CA SER A 145 15.29 2.82 0.46
C SER A 145 14.19 3.05 -0.61
N PRO A 146 13.68 4.29 -0.75
CA PRO A 146 12.71 4.61 -1.80
C PRO A 146 13.28 4.38 -3.21
N GLU A 147 14.59 4.60 -3.39
CA GLU A 147 15.28 4.38 -4.67
C GLU A 147 15.30 2.91 -5.07
N LYS A 148 15.56 2.00 -4.11
CA LYS A 148 15.58 0.56 -4.39
C LYS A 148 14.21 0.03 -4.76
N VAL A 149 13.16 0.55 -4.11
CA VAL A 149 11.78 0.23 -4.48
C VAL A 149 11.48 0.78 -5.87
N LEU A 150 11.78 2.06 -6.11
CA LEU A 150 11.51 2.72 -7.39
C LEU A 150 12.20 2.02 -8.59
N THR A 151 13.42 1.53 -8.39
CA THR A 151 14.20 0.83 -9.43
C THR A 151 13.88 -0.66 -9.56
N GLY A 152 13.05 -1.21 -8.66
CA GLY A 152 12.64 -2.62 -8.68
C GLY A 152 13.71 -3.57 -8.12
N GLU A 153 14.76 -3.05 -7.47
CA GLU A 153 15.65 -3.88 -6.66
C GLU A 153 14.88 -4.51 -5.49
N ILE A 154 13.87 -3.78 -4.99
CA ILE A 154 12.87 -4.30 -4.06
C ILE A 154 11.54 -4.33 -4.81
N ASP A 155 11.03 -5.54 -5.06
CA ASP A 155 9.78 -5.72 -5.79
C ASP A 155 8.59 -5.38 -4.89
N ALA A 156 8.07 -4.17 -5.05
CA ALA A 156 6.87 -3.69 -4.39
C ALA A 156 5.66 -3.62 -5.33
N GLY A 157 5.80 -4.06 -6.58
CA GLY A 157 4.79 -3.86 -7.62
C GLY A 157 4.43 -2.38 -7.80
N ASN A 158 5.41 -1.54 -8.14
CA ASN A 158 5.22 -0.10 -8.32
C ASN A 158 4.12 0.21 -9.34
N ASP A 159 3.19 1.07 -8.95
CA ASP A 159 2.11 1.57 -9.80
C ASP A 159 2.04 3.09 -9.69
N PHE A 160 2.08 3.76 -10.84
CA PHE A 160 2.11 5.22 -10.90
C PHE A 160 0.95 5.72 -11.75
N LYS A 161 0.28 6.76 -11.29
CA LYS A 161 -0.69 7.49 -12.10
C LYS A 161 -0.21 8.90 -12.34
N ILE A 162 0.10 9.22 -13.58
CA ILE A 162 0.68 10.51 -13.96
C ILE A 162 -0.38 11.33 -14.68
N PHE A 163 -0.63 12.55 -14.19
CA PHE A 163 -1.55 13.50 -14.79
C PHE A 163 -0.79 14.64 -15.46
N LEU A 164 -1.07 14.90 -16.74
CA LEU A 164 -0.49 16.01 -17.50
C LEU A 164 -1.55 17.05 -17.93
N ASP A 165 -1.12 18.30 -18.05
CA ASP A 165 -1.92 19.44 -18.51
C ASP A 165 -1.79 19.65 -20.03
N ASP A 166 -2.81 19.29 -20.79
CA ASP A 166 -2.87 19.45 -22.25
C ASP A 166 -2.70 20.90 -22.69
N SER A 167 -3.23 21.87 -21.93
CA SER A 167 -3.16 23.28 -22.30
C SER A 167 -1.72 23.82 -22.38
N LYS A 168 -0.77 23.13 -21.74
CA LYS A 168 0.67 23.46 -21.72
C LYS A 168 1.52 22.55 -22.61
N LEU A 169 0.93 21.51 -23.19
CA LEU A 169 1.61 20.64 -24.15
C LEU A 169 1.69 21.33 -25.51
N THR A 170 2.92 21.51 -26.00
CA THR A 170 3.18 22.10 -27.33
C THR A 170 2.87 21.14 -28.47
N ASP A 171 3.03 19.83 -28.22
CA ASP A 171 2.70 18.76 -29.16
C ASP A 171 1.40 18.08 -28.71
N LYS A 172 0.58 17.68 -29.69
CA LYS A 172 -0.68 16.94 -29.48
C LYS A 172 -0.58 15.49 -29.93
N ASP A 173 0.59 15.04 -30.36
CA ASP A 173 0.89 13.62 -30.49
C ASP A 173 1.09 12.99 -29.10
N TYR A 174 -0.01 12.55 -28.52
CA TYR A 174 -0.02 11.92 -27.19
C TYR A 174 0.77 10.60 -27.16
N ARG A 175 0.93 9.92 -28.32
CA ARG A 175 1.76 8.71 -28.40
C ARG A 175 3.23 9.07 -28.29
N ALA A 176 3.67 10.14 -28.95
CA ALA A 176 5.03 10.64 -28.81
C ALA A 176 5.32 11.12 -27.36
N ILE A 177 4.36 11.75 -26.69
CA ILE A 177 4.48 12.15 -25.28
C ILE A 177 4.60 10.92 -24.35
N MET A 178 3.77 9.90 -24.59
CA MET A 178 3.83 8.64 -23.85
C MET A 178 5.20 7.96 -24.00
N GLU A 179 5.73 7.88 -25.21
CA GLU A 179 7.08 7.34 -25.46
C GLU A 179 8.19 8.19 -24.83
N LYS A 180 8.01 9.51 -24.78
CA LYS A 180 8.93 10.42 -24.08
C LYS A 180 8.94 10.15 -22.57
N ILE A 181 7.78 9.95 -21.95
CA ILE A 181 7.67 9.54 -20.54
C ILE A 181 8.35 8.20 -20.33
N LYS A 182 7.99 7.19 -21.14
CA LYS A 182 8.55 5.85 -21.05
C LYS A 182 10.08 5.88 -21.11
N THR A 183 10.63 6.54 -22.13
CA THR A 183 12.08 6.67 -22.32
C THR A 183 12.73 7.40 -21.15
N CYS A 184 12.11 8.47 -20.65
CA CYS A 184 12.61 9.22 -19.49
C CYS A 184 12.69 8.34 -18.24
N LEU A 185 11.64 7.56 -17.95
CA LEU A 185 11.58 6.71 -16.78
C LEU A 185 12.55 5.52 -16.89
N GLN A 186 12.57 4.83 -18.04
CA GLN A 186 13.47 3.71 -18.30
C GLN A 186 14.96 4.12 -18.29
N SER A 187 15.28 5.32 -18.80
CA SER A 187 16.67 5.84 -18.77
C SER A 187 17.16 6.14 -17.35
N ASN A 188 16.24 6.22 -16.37
CA ASN A 188 16.55 6.38 -14.95
C ASN A 188 16.31 5.08 -14.16
N ASN A 189 16.21 3.94 -14.86
CA ASN A 189 15.99 2.61 -14.30
C ASN A 189 14.74 2.50 -13.42
N ILE A 190 13.71 3.30 -13.69
CA ILE A 190 12.46 3.22 -12.95
C ILE A 190 11.68 2.00 -13.43
N SER A 191 11.15 1.22 -12.49
CA SER A 191 10.37 0.01 -12.75
C SER A 191 8.92 0.19 -12.30
N GLY A 192 8.02 -0.54 -12.94
CA GLY A 192 6.60 -0.59 -12.58
C GLY A 192 5.66 -0.33 -13.73
N GLU A 193 4.41 -0.09 -13.39
CA GLU A 193 3.35 0.28 -14.32
C GLU A 193 3.01 1.76 -14.17
N VAL A 194 2.75 2.42 -15.30
CA VAL A 194 2.33 3.82 -15.32
C VAL A 194 1.01 3.92 -16.04
N TYR A 195 0.00 4.46 -15.37
CA TYR A 195 -1.22 4.94 -16.00
C TYR A 195 -1.11 6.44 -16.30
N LEU A 196 -0.93 6.77 -17.58
CA LEU A 196 -0.86 8.15 -18.04
C LEU A 196 -2.27 8.69 -18.29
N VAL A 197 -2.56 9.88 -17.76
CA VAL A 197 -3.80 10.62 -18.00
C VAL A 197 -3.44 12.04 -18.44
N ILE A 198 -3.96 12.48 -19.58
CA ILE A 198 -3.82 13.86 -20.05
C ILE A 198 -5.18 14.53 -19.92
N LEU A 199 -5.22 15.63 -19.18
CA LEU A 199 -6.41 16.44 -18.91
C LEU A 199 -6.40 17.70 -19.77
N SER A 200 -7.56 18.18 -20.19
CA SER A 200 -7.66 19.39 -21.02
C SER A 200 -7.04 20.63 -20.38
N SER A 201 -6.97 20.68 -19.05
CA SER A 201 -6.37 21.75 -18.25
C SER A 201 -5.92 21.24 -16.88
N ALA A 202 -5.06 22.00 -16.19
CA ALA A 202 -4.59 21.68 -14.83
C ALA A 202 -5.71 21.41 -13.81
N ASP A 203 -6.83 22.14 -13.91
CA ASP A 203 -7.97 22.04 -12.99
C ASP A 203 -9.09 21.13 -13.51
N GLY A 204 -8.81 20.33 -14.56
CA GLY A 204 -9.81 19.45 -15.16
C GLY A 204 -10.22 18.29 -14.25
N ASP A 205 -11.49 17.86 -14.34
CA ASP A 205 -12.00 16.68 -13.66
C ASP A 205 -11.40 15.41 -14.31
N PRO A 206 -10.65 14.56 -13.57
CA PRO A 206 -10.06 13.32 -14.10
C PRO A 206 -11.02 12.33 -14.78
N ALA A 207 -12.31 12.42 -14.47
CA ALA A 207 -13.36 11.58 -15.03
C ALA A 207 -14.03 12.17 -16.29
N ARG A 208 -13.96 13.49 -16.49
CA ARG A 208 -14.72 14.18 -17.56
C ARG A 208 -13.83 14.87 -18.58
N ASP A 209 -12.71 15.41 -18.14
CA ASP A 209 -11.86 16.31 -18.93
C ASP A 209 -10.63 15.61 -19.51
N ARG A 210 -10.68 14.28 -19.55
CA ARG A 210 -9.62 13.44 -20.10
C ARG A 210 -9.65 13.47 -21.61
N VAL A 211 -8.54 13.90 -22.21
CA VAL A 211 -8.33 13.87 -23.67
C VAL A 211 -7.56 12.64 -24.13
N PHE A 212 -6.77 12.04 -23.24
CA PHE A 212 -6.02 10.82 -23.50
C PHE A 212 -5.75 10.05 -22.20
N SER A 213 -5.73 8.72 -22.29
CA SER A 213 -5.11 7.89 -21.27
C SER A 213 -4.63 6.57 -21.86
N ASP A 214 -3.52 6.06 -21.36
CA ASP A 214 -3.02 4.73 -21.68
C ASP A 214 -2.08 4.22 -20.59
N SER A 215 -1.77 2.92 -20.63
CA SER A 215 -0.83 2.28 -19.71
C SER A 215 0.55 2.13 -20.37
N ILE A 216 1.61 2.33 -19.57
CA ILE A 216 3.01 2.14 -19.95
C ILE A 216 3.60 1.11 -19.00
N LEU A 217 4.13 0.03 -19.55
CA LEU A 217 4.97 -0.91 -18.82
C LEU A 217 6.44 -0.47 -18.95
N LEU A 218 7.11 -0.31 -17.81
CA LEU A 218 8.51 0.12 -17.72
C LEU A 218 9.49 -1.04 -17.70
#